data_AF-A0A1Q2YKP1-F1
#
_entry.id   AF-A0A1Q2YKP1-F1
#
_cell.length_a   1.000
_cell.length_b   1.000
_cell.length_c   1.000
_cell.angle_alpha   90.00
_cell.angle_beta   90.00
_cell.angle_gamma   90.00
#
_symmetry.space_group_name_H-M   'P 1'
#
loop_
_entity.id
_entity.type
_entity.pdbx_description
1 polymer ?
#
loop_
_entity_poly.entity_id
_entity_poly.type
_entity_poly.pdbx_seq_one_letter_code
_entity_poly.pdbx_strand_id
1 'polypeptide(L)'
;MPAQKVELLDQLLSSITDSIDSTSAVVEKLEDEFSVKNEGDYPEVVKNLIKSGNSTTSNALNPVSLLSLKNSSLLGYVTDLALLLAIRLESIKGEKNTTSKEENVLNSIVTNRVVLEKGIKSLEKKISYQLEKMMNAYHRREKEQSDLEHKVKEDQEQDSSKEENEKEEEEEGDEQDEGLGFKPNPSALLSRGRPENGRTSAKADTVEDAAEDDDQSETKATEKYRPPKISAAAINDPDKQLKNRKQRNLQSMDEYLQDISEAPTTEKSIGSTIINKGRDVKSRKQMEKEAEIQRYEEENFTRLPATKTKEDKRERAKRMRNEFFGEDWSMFDNNMDINSNGNGGTKKRKRVSAWERAKRKIDD
;
A
#
# COMPACT_ATOMS: atom_id res chain seq x y z
N MET A 1 -67.37 -10.19 39.11
CA MET A 1 -65.91 -10.23 39.28
C MET A 1 -65.23 -11.52 38.81
N PRO A 2 -65.73 -12.76 39.07
CA PRO A 2 -65.03 -13.97 38.61
C PRO A 2 -65.26 -14.28 37.13
N ALA A 3 -66.46 -14.06 36.59
CA ALA A 3 -66.78 -14.37 35.19
C ALA A 3 -65.95 -13.56 34.18
N GLN A 4 -65.78 -12.26 34.39
CA GLN A 4 -64.92 -11.41 33.55
C GLN A 4 -63.45 -11.81 33.57
N LYS A 5 -62.93 -12.35 34.69
CA LYS A 5 -61.54 -12.82 34.76
C LYS A 5 -61.35 -14.13 33.98
N VAL A 6 -62.35 -15.01 33.97
CA VAL A 6 -62.33 -16.24 33.18
C VAL A 6 -62.40 -15.91 31.70
N GLU A 7 -63.27 -14.98 31.30
CA GLU A 7 -63.38 -14.53 29.90
C GLU A 7 -62.10 -13.85 29.39
N LEU A 8 -61.45 -13.03 30.22
CA LEU A 8 -60.14 -12.44 29.89
C LEU A 8 -59.03 -13.49 29.80
N LEU A 9 -59.09 -14.55 30.63
CA LEU A 9 -58.13 -15.66 30.57
C LEU A 9 -58.31 -16.47 29.29
N ASP A 10 -59.55 -16.74 28.88
CA ASP A 10 -59.86 -17.45 27.64
C ASP A 10 -59.46 -16.64 26.40
N GLN A 11 -59.66 -15.33 26.42
CA GLN A 11 -59.17 -14.42 25.36
C GLN A 11 -57.64 -14.41 25.28
N LEU A 12 -56.96 -14.40 26.43
CA LEU A 12 -55.50 -14.44 26.49
C LEU A 12 -54.98 -15.78 25.97
N LEU A 13 -55.60 -16.90 26.36
CA LEU A 13 -55.26 -18.22 25.86
C LEU A 13 -55.48 -18.35 24.35
N SER A 14 -56.58 -17.82 23.82
CA SER A 14 -56.84 -17.75 22.37
C SER A 14 -55.77 -16.94 21.64
N SER A 15 -55.38 -15.78 22.20
CA SER A 15 -54.33 -14.95 21.58
C SER A 15 -52.96 -15.64 21.58
N ILE A 16 -52.66 -16.44 22.61
CA ILE A 16 -51.44 -17.23 22.69
C ILE A 16 -51.47 -18.35 21.64
N THR A 17 -52.60 -19.06 21.49
CA THR A 17 -52.70 -20.12 20.47
C THR A 17 -52.58 -19.55 19.06
N ASP A 18 -53.23 -18.42 18.78
CA ASP A 18 -53.14 -17.76 17.47
C ASP A 18 -51.70 -17.31 17.17
N SER A 19 -50.98 -16.84 18.20
CA SER A 19 -49.56 -16.46 18.08
C SER A 19 -48.65 -17.69 17.86
N ILE A 20 -48.93 -18.80 18.55
CA ILE A 20 -48.20 -20.05 18.36
C ILE A 20 -48.44 -20.61 16.95
N ASP A 21 -49.68 -20.57 16.45
CA ASP A 21 -50.00 -21.04 15.10
C ASP A 21 -49.36 -20.15 14.03
N SER A 22 -49.35 -18.84 14.22
CA SER A 22 -48.66 -17.89 13.33
C SER A 22 -47.14 -18.10 13.32
N THR A 23 -46.53 -18.28 14.49
CA THR A 23 -45.09 -18.57 14.60
C THR A 23 -44.75 -19.95 14.03
N SER A 24 -45.59 -20.97 14.23
CA SER A 24 -45.45 -22.28 13.61
C SER A 24 -45.49 -22.18 12.08
N ALA A 25 -46.46 -21.44 11.53
CA ALA A 25 -46.55 -21.23 10.08
C ALA A 25 -45.35 -20.47 9.51
N VAL A 26 -44.76 -19.54 10.26
CA VAL A 26 -43.52 -18.86 9.86
C VAL A 26 -42.32 -19.81 9.95
N VAL A 27 -42.25 -20.65 10.98
CA VAL A 27 -41.19 -21.66 11.13
C VAL A 27 -41.30 -22.72 10.03
N GLU A 28 -42.50 -23.16 9.65
CA GLU A 28 -42.69 -24.08 8.52
C GLU A 28 -42.27 -23.43 7.20
N LYS A 29 -42.58 -22.15 6.97
CA LYS A 29 -42.10 -21.42 5.79
C LYS A 29 -40.58 -21.28 5.76
N LEU A 30 -39.97 -21.00 6.91
CA LEU A 30 -38.52 -20.96 7.04
C LEU A 30 -37.92 -22.36 6.86
N GLU A 31 -38.55 -23.41 7.41
CA GLU A 31 -38.11 -24.78 7.22
C GLU A 31 -38.22 -25.18 5.75
N ASP A 32 -39.25 -24.75 5.02
CA ASP A 32 -39.38 -24.95 3.59
C ASP A 32 -38.31 -24.18 2.78
N GLU A 33 -38.01 -22.93 3.16
CA GLU A 33 -36.93 -22.12 2.55
C GLU A 33 -35.53 -22.70 2.82
N PHE A 34 -35.29 -23.24 4.02
CA PHE A 34 -34.02 -23.83 4.43
C PHE A 34 -33.95 -25.34 4.19
N SER A 35 -35.05 -25.99 3.82
CA SER A 35 -35.06 -27.42 3.54
C SER A 35 -34.14 -27.69 2.36
N VAL A 36 -33.25 -28.66 2.55
CA VAL A 36 -32.24 -29.12 1.58
C VAL A 36 -32.85 -29.58 0.24
N LYS A 37 -34.18 -29.65 0.13
CA LYS A 37 -34.93 -30.11 -1.04
C LYS A 37 -35.18 -29.01 -2.08
N ASN A 38 -35.10 -27.72 -1.71
CA ASN A 38 -35.23 -26.63 -2.67
C ASN A 38 -33.87 -26.31 -3.32
N GLU A 39 -33.43 -27.16 -4.25
CA GLU A 39 -32.18 -27.03 -5.03
C GLU A 39 -32.14 -25.80 -5.97
N GLY A 40 -33.21 -25.02 -6.05
CA GLY A 40 -33.42 -23.97 -7.03
C GLY A 40 -32.50 -22.75 -6.88
N ASP A 41 -32.24 -22.29 -5.65
CA ASP A 41 -31.80 -20.89 -5.44
C ASP A 41 -30.44 -20.72 -4.75
N TYR A 42 -29.67 -21.79 -4.60
CA TYR A 42 -28.30 -21.66 -4.15
C TYR A 42 -27.44 -20.98 -5.24
N PRO A 43 -26.57 -20.02 -4.86
CA PRO A 43 -25.56 -19.48 -5.77
C PRO A 43 -24.78 -20.62 -6.42
N GLU A 44 -24.42 -20.50 -7.69
CA GLU A 44 -23.74 -21.57 -8.46
C GLU A 44 -22.50 -22.11 -7.74
N VAL A 45 -21.81 -21.27 -6.97
CA VAL A 45 -20.66 -21.64 -6.13
C VAL A 45 -21.04 -22.67 -5.06
N VAL A 46 -22.17 -22.48 -4.37
CA VAL A 46 -22.66 -23.38 -3.33
C VAL A 46 -23.16 -24.68 -3.96
N LYS A 47 -23.82 -24.61 -5.13
CA LYS A 47 -24.20 -25.80 -5.91
C LYS A 47 -22.98 -26.60 -6.34
N ASN A 48 -21.90 -25.93 -6.76
CA ASN A 48 -20.65 -26.57 -7.15
C ASN A 48 -19.91 -27.16 -5.94
N LEU A 49 -19.99 -26.51 -4.78
CA LEU A 49 -19.40 -27.00 -3.54
C LEU A 49 -20.11 -28.25 -3.03
N ILE A 50 -21.45 -28.26 -3.05
CA ILE A 50 -22.29 -29.41 -2.68
C ILE A 50 -22.11 -30.56 -3.69
N LYS A 51 -22.08 -30.27 -5.00
CA LYS A 51 -21.76 -31.28 -6.03
C LYS A 51 -20.35 -31.85 -5.84
N SER A 52 -19.37 -31.03 -5.44
CA SER A 52 -18.02 -31.52 -5.13
C SER A 52 -17.95 -32.33 -3.83
N GLY A 53 -18.79 -32.01 -2.84
CA GLY A 53 -18.89 -32.76 -1.58
C GLY A 53 -19.59 -34.11 -1.74
N ASN A 54 -20.53 -34.21 -2.69
CA ASN A 54 -21.34 -35.41 -2.92
C ASN A 54 -20.87 -36.28 -4.09
N SER A 55 -19.81 -35.90 -4.83
CA SER A 55 -19.20 -36.78 -5.82
C SER A 55 -18.34 -37.86 -5.13
N THR A 56 -19.02 -38.80 -4.47
CA THR A 56 -18.47 -40.07 -3.98
C THR A 56 -18.18 -41.00 -5.15
N THR A 57 -17.21 -40.65 -6.01
CA THR A 57 -16.62 -41.60 -6.96
C THR A 57 -15.10 -41.50 -6.96
N SER A 58 -14.49 -42.52 -6.35
CA SER A 58 -13.13 -43.02 -6.59
C SER A 58 -11.95 -42.04 -6.44
N ASN A 59 -11.76 -41.49 -5.24
CA ASN A 59 -10.44 -41.36 -4.63
C ASN A 59 -10.61 -41.12 -3.12
N ALA A 60 -10.23 -42.12 -2.33
CA ALA A 60 -10.36 -42.16 -0.87
C ALA A 60 -9.34 -41.24 -0.16
N LEU A 61 -9.36 -39.97 -0.51
CA LEU A 61 -8.80 -38.92 0.31
C LEU A 61 -10.02 -38.16 0.82
N ASN A 62 -10.44 -38.49 2.04
CA ASN A 62 -11.26 -37.56 2.82
C ASN A 62 -10.70 -36.15 2.56
N PRO A 63 -11.50 -35.15 2.15
CA PRO A 63 -11.03 -33.78 2.18
C PRO A 63 -10.74 -33.51 3.65
N VAL A 64 -9.50 -33.69 4.06
CA VAL A 64 -9.07 -33.45 5.43
C VAL A 64 -9.28 -31.97 5.61
N SER A 65 -10.39 -31.62 6.29
CA SER A 65 -10.69 -30.24 6.62
C SER A 65 -9.44 -29.63 7.22
N LEU A 66 -9.11 -28.40 6.85
CA LEU A 66 -7.93 -27.72 7.36
C LEU A 66 -7.91 -27.72 8.91
N LEU A 67 -9.09 -27.66 9.54
CA LEU A 67 -9.27 -27.83 10.97
C LEU A 67 -8.92 -29.24 11.46
N SER A 68 -9.37 -30.28 10.74
CA SER A 68 -9.02 -31.67 11.04
C SER A 68 -7.52 -31.92 10.92
N LEU A 69 -6.87 -31.38 9.89
CA LEU A 69 -5.42 -31.46 9.69
C LEU A 69 -4.66 -30.73 10.80
N LYS A 70 -5.15 -29.57 11.22
CA LYS A 70 -4.56 -28.80 12.33
C LYS A 70 -4.65 -29.56 13.64
N ASN A 71 -5.82 -30.10 13.94
CA ASN A 71 -6.04 -30.87 15.15
C ASN A 71 -5.21 -32.16 15.16
N SER A 72 -5.13 -32.88 14.04
CA SER A 72 -4.31 -34.09 13.94
C SER A 72 -2.81 -33.80 14.02
N SER A 73 -2.32 -32.74 13.38
CA SER A 73 -0.90 -32.35 13.42
C SER A 73 -0.49 -31.80 14.79
N LEU A 74 -1.37 -31.05 15.48
CA LEU A 74 -1.13 -30.61 16.85
C LEU A 74 -1.11 -31.79 17.82
N LEU A 75 -2.07 -32.70 17.70
CA LEU A 75 -2.11 -33.91 18.52
C LEU A 75 -0.85 -34.75 18.30
N GLY A 76 -0.48 -34.98 17.04
CA GLY A 76 0.75 -35.69 16.66
C GLY A 76 2.00 -35.04 17.25
N TYR A 77 2.12 -33.71 17.18
CA TYR A 77 3.25 -32.99 17.77
C TYR A 77 3.33 -33.16 19.29
N VAL A 78 2.20 -33.08 20.00
CA VAL A 78 2.17 -33.25 21.47
C VAL A 78 2.48 -34.69 21.86
N THR A 79 1.94 -35.68 21.16
CA THR A 79 2.22 -37.10 21.42
C THR A 79 3.68 -37.43 21.16
N ASP A 80 4.27 -36.89 20.09
CA ASP A 80 5.68 -37.13 19.77
C ASP A 80 6.62 -36.44 20.79
N LEU A 81 6.27 -35.26 21.29
CA LEU A 81 7.00 -34.62 22.38
C LEU A 81 6.93 -35.43 23.67
N ALA A 82 5.76 -35.96 24.03
CA ALA A 82 5.60 -36.83 25.19
C ALA A 82 6.45 -38.11 25.04
N LEU A 83 6.50 -38.67 23.82
CA LEU A 83 7.29 -39.86 23.53
C LEU A 83 8.80 -39.57 23.55
N LEU A 84 9.23 -38.40 23.06
CA LEU A 84 10.61 -37.93 23.19
C LEU A 84 11.01 -37.78 24.67
N LEU A 85 10.13 -37.20 25.50
CA LEU A 85 10.37 -37.11 26.94
C LEU A 85 10.47 -38.49 27.59
N ALA A 86 9.60 -39.43 27.22
CA ALA A 86 9.66 -40.80 27.70
C ALA A 86 10.99 -41.48 27.34
N ILE A 87 11.44 -41.33 26.08
CA ILE A 87 12.72 -41.88 25.64
C ILE A 87 13.90 -41.21 26.37
N ARG A 88 13.85 -39.90 26.61
CA ARG A 88 14.89 -39.20 27.39
C ARG A 88 14.96 -39.70 28.83
N LEU A 89 13.82 -39.99 29.45
CA LEU A 89 13.76 -40.56 30.79
C LEU A 89 14.29 -42.01 30.82
N GLU A 90 14.00 -42.81 29.79
CA GLU A 90 14.52 -44.17 29.63
C GLU A 90 16.03 -44.18 29.39
N SER A 91 16.54 -43.24 28.59
CA SER A 91 17.98 -43.03 28.36
C SER A 91 18.74 -42.71 29.66
N ILE A 92 18.15 -41.88 30.54
CA ILE A 92 18.70 -41.59 31.87
C ILE A 92 18.75 -42.84 32.76
N LYS A 93 17.80 -43.76 32.60
CA LYS A 93 17.72 -45.02 33.36
C LYS A 93 18.72 -46.09 32.89
N GLY A 94 19.41 -45.88 31.76
CA GLY A 94 20.58 -46.66 31.35
C GLY A 94 20.36 -47.69 30.24
N GLU A 95 19.23 -47.69 29.54
CA GLU A 95 18.98 -48.60 28.40
C GLU A 95 19.54 -48.01 27.09
N LYS A 96 20.58 -48.65 26.53
CA LYS A 96 21.43 -48.09 25.45
C LYS A 96 20.96 -48.33 24.00
N ASN A 97 19.68 -48.65 23.75
CA ASN A 97 19.21 -49.04 22.41
C ASN A 97 18.14 -48.11 21.79
N THR A 98 18.07 -46.83 22.19
CA THR A 98 16.98 -45.91 21.80
C THR A 98 17.27 -45.00 20.59
N THR A 99 18.50 -44.95 20.06
CA THR A 99 18.91 -43.92 19.08
C THR A 99 18.06 -43.90 17.81
N SER A 100 17.70 -45.06 17.25
CA SER A 100 16.87 -45.15 16.04
C SER A 100 15.41 -44.75 16.27
N LYS A 101 14.88 -44.99 17.48
CA LYS A 101 13.53 -44.55 17.85
C LYS A 101 13.50 -43.04 18.11
N GLU A 102 14.55 -42.49 18.72
CA GLU A 102 14.71 -41.04 18.91
C GLU A 102 14.69 -40.30 17.57
N GLU A 103 15.45 -40.77 16.58
CA GLU A 103 15.53 -40.14 15.26
C GLU A 103 14.17 -40.14 14.53
N ASN A 104 13.42 -41.23 14.58
CA ASN A 104 12.10 -41.31 13.95
C ASN A 104 11.10 -40.33 14.59
N VAL A 105 11.14 -40.19 15.91
CA VAL A 105 10.27 -39.28 16.67
C VAL A 105 10.68 -37.83 16.43
N LEU A 106 11.98 -37.54 16.35
CA LEU A 106 12.45 -36.21 15.97
C LEU A 106 12.02 -35.83 14.55
N ASN A 107 12.08 -36.77 13.61
CA ASN A 107 11.61 -36.55 12.24
C ASN A 107 10.10 -36.27 12.22
N SER A 108 9.29 -37.03 12.95
CA SER A 108 7.84 -36.79 13.01
C SER A 108 7.51 -35.44 13.67
N ILE A 109 8.22 -35.05 14.73
CA ILE A 109 8.09 -33.72 15.36
C ILE A 109 8.39 -32.60 14.35
N VAL A 110 9.51 -32.72 13.62
CA VAL A 110 9.90 -31.73 12.60
C VAL A 110 8.85 -31.67 11.50
N THR A 111 8.35 -32.82 11.02
CA THR A 111 7.30 -32.83 9.99
C THR A 111 6.01 -32.17 10.46
N ASN A 112 5.53 -32.51 11.67
CA ASN A 112 4.33 -31.91 12.26
C ASN A 112 4.51 -30.40 12.46
N ARG A 113 5.71 -29.95 12.86
CA ARG A 113 6.02 -28.53 13.01
C ARG A 113 6.00 -27.79 11.66
N VAL A 114 6.61 -28.35 10.63
CA VAL A 114 6.62 -27.79 9.28
C VAL A 114 5.21 -27.70 8.71
N VAL A 115 4.38 -28.73 8.92
CA VAL A 115 2.97 -28.74 8.50
C VAL A 115 2.18 -27.63 9.19
N LEU A 116 2.38 -27.41 10.49
CA LEU A 116 1.70 -26.33 11.24
C LEU A 116 2.15 -24.93 10.79
N GLU A 117 3.45 -24.70 10.68
CA GLU A 117 3.98 -23.35 10.42
C GLU A 117 3.93 -22.95 8.94
N LYS A 118 4.39 -23.83 8.04
CA LYS A 118 4.47 -23.52 6.61
C LYS A 118 3.20 -23.92 5.86
N GLY A 119 2.60 -25.04 6.23
CA GLY A 119 1.37 -25.53 5.60
C GLY A 119 0.14 -24.78 6.09
N ILE A 120 -0.35 -25.12 7.27
CA ILE A 120 -1.66 -24.69 7.78
C ILE A 120 -1.72 -23.17 7.98
N LYS A 121 -0.74 -22.56 8.66
CA LYS A 121 -0.77 -21.12 8.97
C LYS A 121 -0.80 -20.23 7.72
N SER A 122 -0.12 -20.63 6.65
CA SER A 122 -0.12 -19.87 5.39
C SER A 122 -1.47 -19.97 4.66
N LEU A 123 -2.12 -21.13 4.72
CA LEU A 123 -3.45 -21.36 4.17
C LEU A 123 -4.53 -20.62 4.98
N GLU A 124 -4.44 -20.62 6.31
CA GLU A 124 -5.35 -19.87 7.18
C GLU A 124 -5.33 -18.38 6.85
N LYS A 125 -4.14 -17.78 6.66
CA LYS A 125 -4.02 -16.36 6.27
C LYS A 125 -4.65 -16.05 4.92
N LYS A 126 -4.58 -16.98 3.95
CA LYS A 126 -5.19 -16.80 2.63
C LYS A 126 -6.71 -16.91 2.71
N ILE A 127 -7.23 -17.89 3.43
CA ILE A 127 -8.67 -18.09 3.62
C ILE A 127 -9.26 -16.92 4.41
N SER A 128 -8.60 -16.47 5.48
CA SER A 128 -9.06 -15.32 6.26
C SER A 128 -9.16 -14.06 5.40
N TYR A 129 -8.15 -13.81 4.57
CA TYR A 129 -8.17 -12.68 3.64
C TYR A 129 -9.30 -12.80 2.61
N GLN A 130 -9.54 -14.00 2.07
CA GLN A 130 -10.64 -14.22 1.13
C GLN A 130 -12.01 -14.02 1.79
N LEU A 131 -12.19 -14.50 3.02
CA LEU A 131 -13.40 -14.28 3.81
C LEU A 131 -13.60 -12.80 4.12
N GLU A 132 -12.56 -12.10 4.56
CA GLU A 132 -12.61 -10.67 4.83
C GLU A 132 -12.94 -9.88 3.55
N LYS A 133 -12.37 -10.25 2.41
CA LYS A 133 -12.69 -9.64 1.12
C LYS A 133 -14.14 -9.86 0.72
N MET A 134 -14.67 -11.07 0.90
CA MET A 134 -16.08 -11.37 0.64
C MET A 134 -17.01 -10.64 1.60
N MET A 135 -16.65 -10.57 2.89
CA MET A 135 -17.40 -9.86 3.91
C MET A 135 -17.42 -8.37 3.63
N ASN A 136 -16.29 -7.77 3.26
CA ASN A 136 -16.22 -6.36 2.88
C ASN A 136 -17.00 -6.08 1.58
N ALA A 137 -16.98 -7.00 0.62
CA ALA A 137 -17.80 -6.89 -0.59
C ALA A 137 -19.31 -6.98 -0.28
N TYR A 138 -19.70 -7.85 0.66
CA TYR A 138 -21.07 -7.98 1.13
C TYR A 138 -21.55 -6.71 1.84
N HIS A 139 -20.83 -6.22 2.85
CA HIS A 139 -21.19 -4.97 3.54
C HIS A 139 -21.22 -3.77 2.60
N ARG A 140 -20.31 -3.72 1.61
CA ARG A 140 -20.35 -2.66 0.60
C ARG A 140 -21.63 -2.73 -0.22
N ARG A 141 -22.05 -3.93 -0.63
CA ARG A 141 -23.31 -4.13 -1.35
C ARG A 141 -24.51 -3.77 -0.48
N GLU A 142 -24.52 -4.17 0.78
CA GLU A 142 -25.58 -3.86 1.73
C GLU A 142 -25.72 -2.35 1.93
N LYS A 143 -24.60 -1.63 2.08
CA LYS A 143 -24.59 -0.17 2.16
C LYS A 143 -25.06 0.50 0.85
N GLU A 144 -24.60 0.01 -0.31
CA GLU A 144 -25.07 0.51 -1.60
C GLU A 144 -26.58 0.26 -1.78
N GLN A 145 -27.11 -0.85 -1.27
CA GLN A 145 -28.54 -1.14 -1.28
C GLN A 145 -29.32 -0.19 -0.35
N SER A 146 -28.85 0.03 0.88
CA SER A 146 -29.50 0.98 1.80
C SER A 146 -29.48 2.41 1.26
N ASP A 147 -28.38 2.84 0.64
CA ASP A 147 -28.25 4.18 0.06
C ASP A 147 -29.19 4.36 -1.15
N LEU A 148 -29.39 3.31 -1.96
CA LEU A 148 -30.35 3.32 -3.06
C LEU A 148 -31.79 3.34 -2.54
N GLU A 149 -32.11 2.55 -1.51
CA GLU A 149 -33.43 2.58 -0.88
C GLU A 149 -33.74 3.95 -0.27
N HIS A 150 -32.76 4.61 0.35
CA HIS A 150 -32.93 5.97 0.87
C HIS A 150 -33.19 6.98 -0.25
N LYS A 151 -32.41 6.91 -1.35
CA LYS A 151 -32.60 7.79 -2.51
C LYS A 151 -33.96 7.57 -3.18
N VAL A 152 -34.42 6.33 -3.30
CA VAL A 152 -35.74 6.03 -3.87
C VAL A 152 -36.86 6.56 -2.98
N LYS A 153 -36.70 6.53 -1.64
CA LYS A 153 -37.65 7.14 -0.71
C LYS A 153 -37.64 8.67 -0.81
N GLU A 154 -36.47 9.28 -0.89
CA GLU A 154 -36.29 10.73 -1.05
C GLU A 154 -36.86 11.24 -2.37
N ASP A 155 -36.65 10.51 -3.48
CA ASP A 155 -37.24 10.81 -4.79
C ASP A 155 -38.78 10.66 -4.78
N GLN A 156 -39.33 9.71 -4.02
CA GLN A 156 -40.79 9.56 -3.83
C GLN A 156 -41.40 10.68 -2.98
N GLU A 157 -40.67 11.20 -1.99
CA GLU A 157 -41.11 12.34 -1.18
C GLU A 157 -41.00 13.68 -1.96
N GLN A 158 -39.97 13.84 -2.81
CA GLN A 158 -39.80 15.02 -3.67
C GLN A 158 -40.79 15.09 -4.85
N ASP A 159 -41.31 13.97 -5.36
CA ASP A 159 -42.37 13.98 -6.41
C ASP A 159 -43.75 14.37 -5.84
N SER A 160 -43.90 14.43 -4.52
CA SER A 160 -45.11 14.92 -3.83
C SER A 160 -45.05 16.38 -3.38
N SER A 161 -43.91 17.06 -3.55
CA SER A 161 -43.64 18.39 -2.98
C SER A 161 -42.90 19.33 -3.94
N LYS A 162 -43.23 19.31 -5.23
CA LYS A 162 -42.93 20.42 -6.15
C LYS A 162 -43.96 21.54 -5.99
N GLU A 163 -43.93 22.21 -4.84
CA GLU A 163 -44.29 23.62 -4.71
C GLU A 163 -43.76 24.14 -3.35
N GLU A 164 -42.74 25.01 -3.43
CA GLU A 164 -42.24 25.95 -2.40
C GLU A 164 -41.67 25.39 -1.07
N ASN A 165 -40.32 25.37 -0.94
CA ASN A 165 -39.59 26.30 -0.06
C ASN A 165 -38.08 26.01 -0.03
N GLU A 166 -37.29 27.06 -0.21
CA GLU A 166 -35.97 27.19 0.41
C GLU A 166 -36.17 27.35 1.92
N LYS A 167 -35.62 26.44 2.73
CA LYS A 167 -35.15 26.74 4.09
C LYS A 167 -34.25 25.65 4.64
N GLU A 168 -33.14 26.13 5.17
CA GLU A 168 -32.13 25.45 5.96
C GLU A 168 -32.75 24.78 7.19
N GLU A 169 -32.31 23.56 7.52
CA GLU A 169 -32.12 23.13 8.91
C GLU A 169 -30.82 22.33 9.01
N GLU A 170 -29.98 22.78 9.94
CA GLU A 170 -28.77 22.16 10.44
C GLU A 170 -29.13 20.96 11.34
N GLU A 171 -28.35 19.88 11.30
CA GLU A 171 -28.08 19.09 12.49
C GLU A 171 -26.63 18.58 12.49
N GLU A 172 -26.01 18.73 13.66
CA GLU A 172 -24.59 18.61 13.97
C GLU A 172 -24.05 17.17 13.87
N GLY A 173 -22.76 17.05 13.51
CA GLY A 173 -22.02 15.79 13.62
C GLY A 173 -20.57 15.86 13.13
N ASP A 174 -19.67 16.24 14.04
CA ASP A 174 -18.20 16.03 14.02
C ASP A 174 -17.33 16.93 13.11
N GLU A 175 -17.12 18.17 13.58
CA GLU A 175 -16.03 19.05 13.14
C GLU A 175 -14.67 18.60 13.71
N GLN A 176 -13.99 17.72 13.01
CA GLN A 176 -12.52 17.63 12.99
C GLN A 176 -12.04 17.37 11.55
N ASP A 177 -12.28 18.34 10.65
CA ASP A 177 -11.57 18.39 9.37
C ASP A 177 -11.41 19.84 8.85
N GLU A 178 -10.74 20.69 9.65
CA GLU A 178 -10.14 21.92 9.14
C GLU A 178 -8.89 21.57 8.33
N GLY A 179 -9.04 21.42 7.00
CA GLY A 179 -7.85 21.14 6.19
C GLY A 179 -7.93 21.30 4.67
N LEU A 180 -9.11 21.41 4.04
CA LEU A 180 -9.18 21.40 2.57
C LEU A 180 -10.09 22.49 1.99
N GLY A 181 -9.53 23.69 1.91
CA GLY A 181 -10.12 24.83 1.20
C GLY A 181 -9.12 25.62 0.34
N PHE A 182 -8.11 24.99 -0.28
CA PHE A 182 -7.20 25.70 -1.18
C PHE A 182 -7.60 25.54 -2.65
N LYS A 183 -8.56 26.35 -3.10
CA LYS A 183 -8.79 26.59 -4.54
C LYS A 183 -7.77 27.63 -5.02
N PRO A 184 -7.06 27.42 -6.16
CA PRO A 184 -6.16 28.43 -6.68
C PRO A 184 -6.97 29.61 -7.23
N ASN A 185 -6.71 30.82 -6.71
CA ASN A 185 -7.30 32.06 -7.20
C ASN A 185 -6.88 32.31 -8.67
N PRO A 186 -7.81 32.30 -9.65
CA PRO A 186 -7.48 32.52 -11.06
C PRO A 186 -7.01 33.96 -11.34
N SER A 187 -7.28 34.91 -10.43
CA SER A 187 -6.82 36.30 -10.50
C SER A 187 -5.30 36.46 -10.30
N ALA A 188 -4.63 35.50 -9.65
CA ALA A 188 -3.18 35.51 -9.44
C ALA A 188 -2.37 35.03 -10.66
N LEU A 189 -3.01 34.33 -11.61
CA LEU A 189 -2.39 33.88 -12.86
C LEU A 189 -2.39 34.98 -13.94
N LEU A 190 -3.36 35.89 -13.93
CA LEU A 190 -3.42 36.99 -14.89
C LEU A 190 -2.45 38.15 -14.56
N SER A 191 -2.00 38.29 -13.30
CA SER A 191 -1.01 39.32 -12.94
C SER A 191 0.46 38.89 -13.13
N ARG A 192 0.71 37.61 -13.44
CA ARG A 192 2.06 37.05 -13.66
C ARG A 192 2.57 37.18 -15.11
N GLY A 193 1.74 37.71 -16.02
CA GLY A 193 2.04 37.86 -17.45
C GLY A 193 2.77 39.14 -17.87
N ARG A 194 3.20 40.00 -16.92
CA ARG A 194 3.88 41.27 -17.23
C ARG A 194 5.16 41.40 -16.40
N PRO A 195 6.36 41.34 -17.01
CA PRO A 195 7.57 41.73 -16.30
C PRO A 195 7.61 43.25 -16.24
N GLU A 196 7.27 43.84 -15.10
CA GLU A 196 7.68 45.22 -14.82
C GLU A 196 8.79 45.28 -13.77
N ASN A 197 9.84 45.94 -14.24
CA ASN A 197 11.02 46.39 -13.55
C ASN A 197 10.71 47.12 -12.24
N GLY A 198 11.32 46.65 -11.15
CA GLY A 198 11.51 47.42 -9.94
C GLY A 198 12.63 48.45 -10.10
N ARG A 199 12.22 49.67 -10.48
CA ARG A 199 12.56 50.98 -9.87
C ARG A 199 14.00 51.25 -9.40
N THR A 200 14.59 52.36 -9.87
CA THR A 200 14.78 53.55 -9.01
C THR A 200 14.80 54.86 -9.82
N SER A 201 13.96 55.80 -9.34
CA SER A 201 13.94 57.26 -9.43
C SER A 201 14.90 58.01 -10.37
N ALA A 202 14.34 58.87 -11.24
CA ALA A 202 14.45 60.33 -11.11
C ALA A 202 13.61 61.06 -12.18
N LYS A 203 12.85 62.05 -11.68
CA LYS A 203 12.46 63.35 -12.25
C LYS A 203 12.28 63.51 -13.79
N ALA A 204 11.07 63.95 -14.13
CA ALA A 204 10.70 64.60 -15.39
C ALA A 204 11.61 65.80 -15.73
N ASP A 205 11.95 65.96 -17.01
CA ASP A 205 11.39 67.05 -17.81
C ASP A 205 11.59 66.82 -19.32
N THR A 206 10.62 67.33 -20.06
CA THR A 206 10.44 67.26 -21.51
C THR A 206 11.27 68.34 -22.19
N VAL A 207 12.17 68.01 -23.12
CA VAL A 207 12.50 68.90 -24.27
C VAL A 207 12.90 68.03 -25.46
N GLU A 208 12.35 68.40 -26.60
CA GLU A 208 12.60 67.86 -27.93
C GLU A 208 14.03 68.17 -28.43
N ASP A 209 14.39 67.42 -29.46
CA ASP A 209 15.06 67.87 -30.69
C ASP A 209 16.50 67.41 -31.01
N ALA A 210 16.57 67.05 -32.29
CA ALA A 210 17.69 67.03 -33.23
C ALA A 210 18.97 66.23 -32.93
N ALA A 211 19.21 65.31 -33.85
CA ALA A 211 20.54 64.86 -34.26
C ALA A 211 21.44 66.05 -34.61
N GLU A 212 22.72 65.97 -34.25
CA GLU A 212 23.82 66.01 -35.23
C GLU A 212 25.16 65.72 -34.55
N ASP A 213 26.09 65.45 -35.46
CA ASP A 213 27.38 64.81 -35.32
C ASP A 213 28.47 65.74 -34.74
N ASP A 214 29.52 65.06 -34.31
CA ASP A 214 30.92 65.45 -34.42
C ASP A 214 31.60 66.44 -33.43
N ASP A 215 32.79 65.96 -33.10
CA ASP A 215 34.05 66.65 -32.93
C ASP A 215 34.62 66.96 -31.52
N GLN A 216 35.68 66.17 -31.25
CA GLN A 216 36.95 66.52 -30.61
C GLN A 216 36.97 67.18 -29.23
N SER A 217 37.61 66.51 -28.27
CA SER A 217 39.07 66.68 -28.08
C SER A 217 39.58 65.93 -26.84
N GLU A 218 40.81 65.46 -26.99
CA GLU A 218 41.63 64.77 -26.02
C GLU A 218 41.78 65.52 -24.69
N THR A 219 41.97 64.81 -23.58
CA THR A 219 43.12 65.03 -22.69
C THR A 219 43.40 63.79 -21.83
N LYS A 220 44.70 63.55 -21.65
CA LYS A 220 45.35 62.28 -21.32
C LYS A 220 45.45 61.99 -19.81
N ALA A 221 45.77 60.72 -19.54
CA ALA A 221 46.35 60.10 -18.33
C ALA A 221 45.31 59.69 -17.26
N THR A 222 45.04 58.40 -17.00
CA THR A 222 45.97 57.31 -16.70
C THR A 222 45.36 55.97 -17.13
N GLU A 223 45.82 55.46 -18.27
CA GLU A 223 45.26 54.25 -18.89
C GLU A 223 45.87 52.99 -18.26
N LYS A 224 45.32 52.57 -17.12
CA LYS A 224 45.57 51.22 -16.60
C LYS A 224 44.77 50.24 -17.43
N TYR A 225 45.47 49.43 -18.23
CA TYR A 225 44.87 48.37 -19.03
C TYR A 225 43.95 47.49 -18.16
N ARG A 226 42.66 47.52 -18.46
CA ARG A 226 41.67 46.61 -17.86
C ARG A 226 41.51 45.44 -18.82
N PRO A 227 41.96 44.23 -18.47
CA PRO A 227 41.75 43.08 -19.34
C PRO A 227 40.24 42.87 -19.55
N PRO A 228 39.83 42.51 -20.77
CA PRO A 228 38.42 42.32 -21.09
C PRO A 228 37.84 41.23 -20.20
N LYS A 229 36.68 41.52 -19.58
CA LYS A 229 35.93 40.53 -18.83
C LYS A 229 35.24 39.59 -19.81
N ILE A 230 35.94 38.55 -20.24
CA ILE A 230 35.35 37.42 -20.98
C ILE A 230 34.48 36.61 -20.01
N SER A 231 33.17 36.53 -20.29
CA SER A 231 32.30 35.56 -19.63
C SER A 231 32.81 34.16 -19.91
N ALA A 232 32.87 33.29 -18.89
CA ALA A 232 33.36 31.93 -19.05
C ALA A 232 32.56 31.22 -20.16
N ALA A 233 33.19 31.01 -21.31
CA ALA A 233 32.62 30.22 -22.38
C ALA A 233 32.55 28.77 -21.88
N ALA A 234 31.33 28.24 -21.76
CA ALA A 234 31.12 26.85 -21.40
C ALA A 234 31.80 25.97 -22.45
N ILE A 235 32.80 25.20 -22.05
CA ILE A 235 33.39 24.15 -22.89
C ILE A 235 32.29 23.12 -23.12
N ASN A 236 31.83 23.02 -24.37
CA ASN A 236 30.91 21.97 -24.79
C ASN A 236 31.69 20.65 -24.85
N ASP A 237 31.76 19.92 -23.73
CA ASP A 237 32.23 18.54 -23.74
C ASP A 237 31.30 17.70 -24.63
N PRO A 238 31.78 17.10 -25.73
CA PRO A 238 30.95 16.25 -26.59
C PRO A 238 30.38 15.04 -25.81
N ASP A 239 31.07 14.59 -24.76
CA ASP A 239 30.63 13.48 -23.91
C ASP A 239 29.47 13.84 -22.97
N LYS A 240 29.21 15.12 -22.71
CA LYS A 240 28.06 15.54 -21.89
C LYS A 240 26.72 15.34 -22.60
N GLN A 241 26.71 15.26 -23.93
CA GLN A 241 25.48 15.04 -24.71
C GLN A 241 24.92 13.62 -24.57
N LEU A 242 25.75 12.65 -24.15
CA LEU A 242 25.35 11.27 -23.89
C LEU A 242 24.99 11.00 -22.42
N LYS A 243 24.84 12.03 -21.59
CA LYS A 243 24.34 11.85 -20.22
C LYS A 243 22.90 11.37 -20.30
N ASN A 244 22.76 10.03 -20.34
CA ASN A 244 21.53 9.33 -20.09
C ASN A 244 20.92 9.96 -18.84
N ARG A 245 19.77 10.64 -19.01
CA ARG A 245 18.94 11.05 -17.90
C ARG A 245 18.77 9.79 -17.05
N LYS A 246 19.43 9.75 -15.88
CA LYS A 246 19.24 8.69 -14.91
C LYS A 246 17.75 8.71 -14.60
N GLN A 247 17.01 7.78 -15.20
CA GLN A 247 15.61 7.58 -14.85
C GLN A 247 15.63 7.29 -13.36
N ARG A 248 14.90 8.10 -12.60
CA ARG A 248 14.84 7.92 -11.15
C ARG A 248 14.05 6.64 -10.93
N ASN A 249 14.75 5.58 -10.52
CA ASN A 249 14.08 4.38 -10.05
C ASN A 249 13.26 4.72 -8.81
N LEU A 250 12.10 4.07 -8.70
CA LEU A 250 11.24 4.20 -7.54
C LEU A 250 11.85 3.34 -6.43
N GLN A 251 12.04 3.93 -5.25
CA GLN A 251 12.62 3.24 -4.09
C GLN A 251 11.80 1.99 -3.73
N SER A 252 10.47 2.09 -3.77
CA SER A 252 9.57 0.97 -3.48
C SER A 252 9.70 -0.19 -4.46
N MET A 253 9.97 0.11 -5.74
CA MET A 253 10.20 -0.93 -6.75
C MET A 253 11.55 -1.60 -6.54
N ASP A 254 12.59 -0.83 -6.23
CA ASP A 254 13.92 -1.37 -5.95
C ASP A 254 13.91 -2.27 -4.70
N GLU A 255 13.14 -1.92 -3.67
CA GLU A 255 12.93 -2.74 -2.48
C GLU A 255 12.16 -4.03 -2.80
N TYR A 256 11.06 -3.94 -3.55
CA TYR A 256 10.32 -5.11 -4.02
C TYR A 256 11.19 -6.08 -4.84
N LEU A 257 12.05 -5.55 -5.71
CA LEU A 257 12.99 -6.35 -6.49
C LEU A 257 14.04 -7.04 -5.60
N GLN A 258 14.48 -6.39 -4.52
CA GLN A 258 15.39 -7.00 -3.54
C GLN A 258 14.71 -8.14 -2.79
N ASP A 259 13.45 -7.97 -2.38
CA ASP A 259 12.68 -9.01 -1.68
C ASP A 259 12.34 -10.22 -2.54
N ILE A 260 12.08 -10.02 -3.84
CA ILE A 260 11.88 -11.14 -4.78
C ILE A 260 13.20 -11.83 -5.09
N SER A 261 14.30 -11.07 -5.12
CA SER A 261 15.60 -11.63 -5.48
C SER A 261 16.07 -12.61 -4.41
N GLU A 262 16.41 -13.83 -4.83
CA GLU A 262 17.02 -14.84 -3.96
C GLU A 262 18.50 -14.54 -3.66
N ALA A 263 19.05 -13.50 -4.29
CA ALA A 263 20.43 -13.09 -4.09
C ALA A 263 20.61 -12.52 -2.67
N PRO A 264 21.67 -12.91 -1.94
CA PRO A 264 21.92 -12.37 -0.61
C PRO A 264 22.24 -10.87 -0.70
N THR A 265 21.53 -10.06 0.07
CA THR A 265 21.80 -8.63 0.22
C THR A 265 22.92 -8.43 1.24
N THR A 266 23.82 -7.48 0.96
CA THR A 266 24.94 -7.18 1.86
C THR A 266 24.53 -6.11 2.86
N GLU A 267 24.25 -6.51 4.10
CA GLU A 267 24.00 -5.59 5.19
C GLU A 267 25.29 -5.20 5.92
N LYS A 268 25.37 -3.96 6.41
CA LYS A 268 26.51 -3.50 7.22
C LYS A 268 26.32 -3.91 8.68
N SER A 269 27.43 -4.00 9.42
CA SER A 269 27.38 -4.22 10.87
C SER A 269 26.56 -3.13 11.56
N ILE A 270 25.73 -3.53 12.53
CA ILE A 270 24.74 -2.70 13.25
C ILE A 270 25.35 -1.40 13.80
N GLY A 271 26.60 -1.45 14.29
CA GLY A 271 27.27 -0.27 14.87
C GLY A 271 27.85 0.70 13.83
N SER A 272 28.00 0.29 12.58
CA SER A 272 28.65 1.10 11.53
C SER A 272 27.72 2.12 10.85
N THR A 273 26.41 1.92 11.00
CA THR A 273 25.37 2.77 10.41
C THR A 273 25.01 3.96 11.31
N ILE A 274 25.37 3.90 12.59
CA ILE A 274 25.03 4.91 13.59
C ILE A 274 25.95 6.12 13.45
N ILE A 275 25.37 7.31 13.33
CA ILE A 275 26.08 8.59 13.27
C ILE A 275 25.88 9.35 14.59
N ASN A 276 26.84 10.23 14.92
CA ASN A 276 26.72 11.19 16.03
C ASN A 276 26.33 10.52 17.36
N LYS A 277 26.97 9.38 17.69
CA LYS A 277 26.76 8.63 18.93
C LYS A 277 25.30 8.21 19.17
N GLY A 278 24.56 7.87 18.12
CA GLY A 278 23.16 7.41 18.24
C GLY A 278 22.13 8.48 17.97
N ARG A 279 22.53 9.71 17.63
CA ARG A 279 21.58 10.77 17.27
C ARG A 279 20.89 10.48 15.93
N ASP A 280 21.55 9.74 15.05
CA ASP A 280 21.06 9.52 13.69
C ASP A 280 21.56 8.16 13.15
N VAL A 281 20.84 7.58 12.20
CA VAL A 281 21.18 6.31 11.54
C VAL A 281 21.23 6.56 10.03
N LYS A 282 22.19 5.95 9.33
CA LYS A 282 22.33 6.10 7.87
C LYS A 282 21.29 5.31 7.12
N SER A 283 20.54 5.97 6.24
CA SER A 283 19.73 5.29 5.23
C SER A 283 20.56 4.56 4.18
N ARG A 284 19.94 3.53 3.56
CA ARG A 284 20.52 2.74 2.45
C ARG A 284 21.15 3.62 1.38
N LYS A 285 20.46 4.69 0.98
CA LYS A 285 20.97 5.65 -0.01
C LYS A 285 22.20 6.43 0.47
N GLN A 286 22.27 6.76 1.76
CA GLN A 286 23.45 7.42 2.35
C GLN A 286 24.63 6.44 2.40
N MET A 287 24.37 5.17 2.75
CA MET A 287 25.39 4.13 2.77
C MET A 287 25.99 3.88 1.39
N GLU A 288 25.16 3.87 0.33
CA GLU A 288 25.61 3.77 -1.06
C GLU A 288 26.44 4.99 -1.49
N LYS A 289 25.98 6.21 -1.16
CA LYS A 289 26.71 7.45 -1.46
C LYS A 289 28.08 7.49 -0.76
N GLU A 290 28.15 7.08 0.51
CA GLU A 290 29.42 6.98 1.23
C GLU A 290 30.34 5.91 0.65
N ALA A 291 29.80 4.75 0.27
CA ALA A 291 30.58 3.70 -0.38
C ALA A 291 31.13 4.18 -1.74
N GLU A 292 30.36 4.95 -2.51
CA GLU A 292 30.82 5.54 -3.77
C GLU A 292 31.88 6.64 -3.55
N ILE A 293 31.75 7.45 -2.49
CA ILE A 293 32.79 8.40 -2.08
C ILE A 293 34.06 7.65 -1.69
N GLN A 294 33.96 6.64 -0.83
CA GLN A 294 35.10 5.84 -0.38
C GLN A 294 35.80 5.19 -1.59
N ARG A 295 35.03 4.56 -2.48
CA ARG A 295 35.55 3.98 -3.71
C ARG A 295 36.30 5.03 -4.56
N TYR A 296 35.73 6.22 -4.74
CA TYR A 296 36.39 7.30 -5.47
C TYR A 296 37.70 7.75 -4.79
N GLU A 297 37.71 7.87 -3.46
CA GLU A 297 38.89 8.29 -2.69
C GLU A 297 39.99 7.22 -2.72
N GLU A 298 39.63 5.93 -2.69
CA GLU A 298 40.55 4.80 -2.78
C GLU A 298 41.11 4.63 -4.20
N GLU A 299 40.27 4.79 -5.24
CA GLU A 299 40.70 4.68 -6.64
C GLU A 299 41.61 5.85 -7.05
N ASN A 300 41.31 7.07 -6.60
CA ASN A 300 42.07 8.27 -6.96
C ASN A 300 43.11 8.67 -5.92
N PHE A 301 43.17 7.98 -4.78
CA PHE A 301 44.04 8.29 -3.63
C PHE A 301 43.98 9.76 -3.17
N THR A 302 42.84 10.43 -3.39
CA THR A 302 42.61 11.84 -3.02
C THR A 302 41.31 11.98 -2.25
N ARG A 303 41.35 12.67 -1.10
CA ARG A 303 40.14 12.98 -0.32
C ARG A 303 39.31 14.07 -0.97
N LEU A 304 38.00 13.92 -0.93
CA LEU A 304 37.09 14.96 -1.38
C LEU A 304 37.02 16.10 -0.35
N PRO A 305 36.96 17.37 -0.81
CA PRO A 305 36.81 18.48 0.11
C PRO A 305 35.44 18.44 0.80
N ALA A 306 35.40 18.90 2.05
CA ALA A 306 34.18 18.94 2.85
C ALA A 306 33.01 19.68 2.18
N THR A 307 33.30 20.60 1.25
CA THR A 307 32.29 21.31 0.47
C THR A 307 31.48 20.40 -0.47
N LYS A 308 32.06 19.27 -0.90
CA LYS A 308 31.40 18.31 -1.79
C LYS A 308 30.79 17.12 -1.04
N THR A 309 31.32 16.79 0.14
CA THR A 309 30.85 15.67 0.95
C THR A 309 29.77 16.07 1.95
N LYS A 310 29.75 17.35 2.38
CA LYS A 310 28.75 17.85 3.31
C LYS A 310 27.39 17.92 2.64
N GLU A 311 26.39 17.41 3.37
CA GLU A 311 24.99 17.51 3.00
C GLU A 311 24.50 18.96 3.05
N ASP A 312 23.76 19.37 2.03
CA ASP A 312 23.16 20.70 1.97
C ASP A 312 22.11 20.88 3.07
N LYS A 313 21.94 22.11 3.57
CA LYS A 313 20.95 22.41 4.63
C LYS A 313 19.53 21.94 4.26
N ARG A 314 19.17 22.05 2.99
CA ARG A 314 17.86 21.62 2.45
C ARG A 314 17.74 20.09 2.42
N GLU A 315 18.79 19.38 2.05
CA GLU A 315 18.81 17.92 2.07
C GLU A 315 18.68 17.42 3.51
N ARG A 316 19.45 18.01 4.43
CA ARG A 316 19.37 17.71 5.86
C ARG A 316 17.97 17.92 6.43
N ALA A 317 17.30 19.02 6.06
CA ALA A 317 15.93 19.29 6.52
C ALA A 317 14.92 18.25 5.98
N LYS A 318 15.07 17.82 4.73
CA LYS A 318 14.22 16.75 4.15
C LYS A 318 14.45 15.42 4.84
N ARG A 319 15.72 15.09 5.11
CA ARG A 319 16.10 13.92 5.90
C ARG A 319 15.42 13.93 7.26
N MET A 320 15.54 15.02 8.03
CA MET A 320 14.97 15.09 9.38
C MET A 320 13.43 14.95 9.38
N ARG A 321 12.77 15.25 8.25
CA ARG A 321 11.32 15.10 8.09
C ARG A 321 10.91 13.69 7.66
N ASN A 322 11.72 13.06 6.80
CA ASN A 322 11.30 11.87 6.07
C ASN A 322 12.06 10.59 6.48
N GLU A 323 13.23 10.72 7.11
CA GLU A 323 14.05 9.59 7.54
C GLU A 323 13.74 9.23 9.00
N PHE A 324 13.42 7.96 9.25
CA PHE A 324 13.08 7.43 10.56
C PHE A 324 13.87 6.13 10.77
N PHE A 325 14.72 6.09 11.80
CA PHE A 325 15.58 4.95 12.12
C PHE A 325 16.46 4.43 10.96
N GLY A 326 16.82 5.28 10.00
CA GLY A 326 17.60 4.89 8.83
C GLY A 326 16.76 4.36 7.67
N GLU A 327 15.43 4.39 7.76
CA GLU A 327 14.54 4.14 6.63
C GLU A 327 13.99 5.46 6.09
N ASP A 328 13.87 5.60 4.77
CA ASP A 328 13.31 6.80 4.12
C ASP A 328 11.83 6.59 3.80
N TRP A 329 10.97 7.29 4.53
CA TRP A 329 9.52 7.28 4.42
C TRP A 329 8.98 8.29 3.41
N SER A 330 9.86 9.04 2.73
CA SER A 330 9.44 10.01 1.71
C SER A 330 8.70 9.38 0.53
N MET A 331 8.78 8.06 0.36
CA MET A 331 8.06 7.33 -0.68
C MET A 331 6.54 7.46 -0.56
N PHE A 332 6.00 7.66 0.65
CA PHE A 332 4.56 7.76 0.88
C PHE A 332 4.01 9.18 0.69
N ASP A 333 4.86 10.20 0.88
CA ASP A 333 4.48 11.63 0.75
C ASP A 333 4.52 12.11 -0.73
N ASN A 334 5.11 11.31 -1.62
CA ASN A 334 5.19 11.64 -3.04
C ASN A 334 3.97 11.11 -3.79
N ASN A 335 3.13 12.00 -4.34
CA ASN A 335 2.05 11.65 -5.27
C ASN A 335 2.58 11.29 -6.68
N MET A 336 3.68 10.52 -6.75
CA MET A 336 4.28 10.12 -8.02
C MET A 336 3.54 8.90 -8.55
N ASP A 337 2.72 9.12 -9.58
CA ASP A 337 2.04 8.04 -10.29
C ASP A 337 3.05 7.02 -10.84
N ILE A 338 3.11 5.85 -10.20
CA ILE A 338 3.93 4.68 -10.61
C ILE A 338 3.66 4.31 -12.08
N ASN A 339 2.41 4.53 -12.52
CA ASN A 339 1.93 4.21 -13.87
C ASN A 339 2.19 5.31 -14.91
N SER A 340 2.41 6.57 -14.50
CA SER A 340 2.61 7.69 -15.42
C SER A 340 4.01 7.68 -16.05
N ASN A 341 5.01 7.30 -15.26
CA ASN A 341 6.40 7.47 -15.60
C ASN A 341 7.01 6.20 -16.20
N GLY A 342 6.34 5.57 -17.17
CA GLY A 342 6.91 4.55 -18.07
C GLY A 342 7.56 3.29 -17.45
N ASN A 343 7.54 3.16 -16.12
CA ASN A 343 8.23 2.13 -15.35
C ASN A 343 7.30 1.00 -14.88
N GLY A 344 5.97 1.21 -14.88
CA GLY A 344 4.97 0.15 -14.62
C GLY A 344 4.66 -0.75 -15.83
N GLY A 345 5.27 -0.50 -16.99
CA GLY A 345 5.02 -1.30 -18.18
C GLY A 345 6.01 -0.98 -19.28
N THR A 346 7.02 -1.85 -19.44
CA THR A 346 7.75 -2.10 -20.69
C THR A 346 7.68 -0.97 -21.72
N LYS A 347 8.33 0.18 -21.44
CA LYS A 347 8.53 1.35 -22.31
C LYS A 347 7.74 1.27 -23.62
N LYS A 348 6.50 1.78 -23.68
CA LYS A 348 5.70 2.00 -24.92
C LYS A 348 6.22 1.19 -26.11
N ARG A 349 6.27 -0.15 -26.00
CA ARG A 349 6.62 -0.98 -27.16
C ARG A 349 5.47 -0.75 -28.10
N LYS A 350 5.75 -0.08 -29.24
CA LYS A 350 4.79 0.23 -30.30
C LYS A 350 3.81 -0.93 -30.39
N ARG A 351 2.49 -0.65 -30.43
CA ARG A 351 1.40 -1.64 -30.39
C ARG A 351 1.85 -2.94 -31.04
N VAL A 352 2.24 -3.89 -30.21
CA VAL A 352 2.85 -5.16 -30.62
C VAL A 352 1.85 -5.86 -31.52
N SER A 353 2.26 -6.16 -32.76
CA SER A 353 1.43 -6.89 -33.73
C SER A 353 0.94 -8.20 -33.09
N ALA A 354 -0.24 -8.67 -33.48
CA ALA A 354 -0.81 -9.91 -32.92
C ALA A 354 0.18 -11.09 -33.01
N TRP A 355 0.97 -11.14 -34.09
CA TRP A 355 2.03 -12.12 -34.29
C TRP A 355 3.16 -12.03 -33.27
N GLU A 356 3.59 -10.82 -32.92
CA GLU A 356 4.66 -10.60 -31.96
C GLU A 356 4.18 -10.85 -30.51
N ARG A 357 2.87 -10.72 -30.24
CA ARG A 357 2.26 -11.17 -28.98
C ARG A 357 2.20 -12.69 -28.88
N ALA A 358 1.84 -13.36 -29.99
CA ALA A 358 1.81 -14.81 -30.06
C ALA A 358 3.21 -15.41 -29.86
N LYS A 359 4.24 -14.81 -30.46
CA LYS A 359 5.63 -15.26 -30.28
C LYS A 359 6.09 -15.22 -28.82
N ARG A 360 5.79 -14.15 -28.08
CA ARG A 360 6.16 -14.06 -26.65
C ARG A 360 5.48 -15.12 -25.80
N LYS A 361 4.22 -15.45 -26.09
CA LYS A 361 3.49 -16.53 -25.41
C LYS A 361 4.02 -17.94 -25.68
N ILE A 362 4.85 -18.09 -26.70
CA ILE A 362 5.47 -19.37 -27.07
C ILE A 362 6.88 -19.47 -26.45
N ASP A 363 7.55 -18.33 -26.29
CA ASP A 363 8.89 -18.25 -25.70
C ASP A 363 8.87 -18.24 -24.14
N ASP A 364 7.72 -17.94 -23.52
CA ASP A 364 7.42 -18.13 -22.08
C ASP A 364 6.81 -19.51 -21.84
#